data_AF-G3GRX1-F1
#
_entry.id   AF-G3GRX1-F1
#
_cell.length_a   1.000
_cell.length_b   1.000
_cell.length_c   1.000
_cell.angle_alpha   90.00
_cell.angle_beta   90.00
_cell.angle_gamma   90.00
#
_symmetry.space_group_name_H-M   'P 1'
#
loop_
_entity.id
_entity.type
_entity.pdbx_description
1 polymer ?
#
loop_
_entity_poly.entity_id
_entity_poly.type
_entity_poly.pdbx_seq_one_letter_code
_entity_poly.pdbx_strand_id
1 'polypeptide(L)'
;MSCLLYSVIPVGLALLVCGAQAFFLPNTTSLEKLLSKYQQAEPHSHSRVRRAIPWSDRQEILMLHNKLRGQVYPPSSNMEYMTWDEELERSAAAWAQECLWEHGPASLLVSIGQNLAVHWGRYRSPGFHVQSWYDEVKDYTYPYPHECNPWCPERCSGAMCTHYTQMVWATTNKVGCAVHTCRSMNVWGDIWENAVYLVCNYSPKGNWIGEAPYKHGRPCSECPPSYGGGCRNNLCYREEPYSQKPEVDEMNEVEPPPAPEVQPRVVRPSKPKKTPTINFMTQVVRCDTKMKDTCKGSTCNSKYKPSSSFTVSKVKEKGVDCHTTVAQLCPFEKPATHCPRVQCPARCGEEPSYWAPVFGTNIYADTSSICKAAVHAGVISDENGGYADVMPVDKKKSYVGSLRNGVQSER
;
A
#
# COMPACT_ATOMS: atom_id res chain seq x y z
N MET A 1 -21.38 44.01 65.74
CA MET A 1 -19.92 44.18 65.78
C MET A 1 -19.30 42.95 65.14
N SER A 2 -18.62 43.16 63.99
CA SER A 2 -17.34 42.58 63.52
C SER A 2 -16.92 41.19 64.04
N CYS A 3 -16.30 40.27 63.29
CA CYS A 3 -15.59 40.29 62.01
C CYS A 3 -15.20 38.84 61.61
N LEU A 4 -15.22 38.56 60.29
CA LEU A 4 -14.23 37.84 59.47
C LEU A 4 -13.72 36.41 59.84
N LEU A 5 -14.21 35.45 59.04
CA LEU A 5 -13.47 34.50 58.18
C LEU A 5 -12.00 34.17 58.47
N TYR A 6 -11.73 32.87 58.70
CA TYR A 6 -10.61 32.14 58.09
C TYR A 6 -11.08 30.73 57.68
N SER A 7 -10.98 30.44 56.39
CA SER A 7 -11.31 29.18 55.74
C SER A 7 -10.17 28.17 55.88
N VAL A 8 -10.50 26.97 56.38
CA VAL A 8 -9.64 25.78 56.35
C VAL A 8 -10.20 24.84 55.28
N ILE A 9 -9.44 24.58 54.23
CA ILE A 9 -9.77 23.60 53.18
C ILE A 9 -9.18 22.26 53.60
N PRO A 10 -9.97 21.17 53.77
CA PRO A 10 -9.43 19.83 53.75
C PRO A 10 -9.49 19.26 52.34
N VAL A 11 -8.31 18.88 51.86
CA VAL A 11 -8.07 18.06 50.68
C VAL A 11 -8.77 16.71 50.86
N GLY A 12 -9.65 16.33 49.93
CA GLY A 12 -10.28 15.02 49.96
C GLY A 12 -11.42 14.84 48.98
N LEU A 13 -11.12 14.89 47.67
CA LEU A 13 -11.94 14.23 46.62
C LEU A 13 -11.19 14.28 45.28
N ALA A 14 -10.25 13.34 45.13
CA ALA A 14 -9.69 12.97 43.85
C ALA A 14 -9.69 11.44 43.77
N LEU A 15 -10.09 10.93 42.60
CA LEU A 15 -10.20 9.52 42.19
C LEU A 15 -11.59 8.89 42.33
N LEU A 16 -12.46 9.22 41.38
CA LEU A 16 -13.41 8.28 40.77
C LEU A 16 -13.83 8.79 39.38
N VAL A 17 -12.91 8.73 38.41
CA VAL A 17 -13.25 8.69 36.99
C VAL A 17 -12.35 7.62 36.36
N CYS A 18 -12.83 6.38 36.40
CA CYS A 18 -12.26 5.27 35.67
C CYS A 18 -13.14 5.02 34.44
N GLY A 19 -12.52 4.82 33.27
CA GLY A 19 -13.14 4.08 32.19
C GLY A 19 -13.86 4.88 31.10
N ALA A 20 -13.17 5.82 30.46
CA ALA A 20 -13.46 6.15 29.06
C ALA A 20 -12.13 6.40 28.35
N GLN A 21 -11.47 5.32 27.92
CA GLN A 21 -10.48 5.43 26.86
C GLN A 21 -11.25 5.84 25.59
N ALA A 22 -11.28 7.15 25.35
CA ALA A 22 -11.69 7.68 24.07
C ALA A 22 -10.67 7.19 23.04
N PHE A 23 -11.03 6.15 22.31
CA PHE A 23 -10.36 5.78 21.08
C PHE A 23 -10.37 7.02 20.18
N PHE A 24 -9.20 7.61 19.95
CA PHE A 24 -9.04 8.61 18.90
C PHE A 24 -9.18 7.90 17.56
N LEU A 25 -10.44 7.69 17.13
CA LEU A 25 -10.72 7.44 15.72
C LEU A 25 -10.14 8.63 14.94
N PRO A 26 -9.33 8.41 13.89
CA PRO A 26 -8.88 9.50 13.07
C PRO A 26 -10.10 10.29 12.59
N ASN A 27 -10.07 11.61 12.81
CA ASN A 27 -11.16 12.52 12.47
C ASN A 27 -11.56 12.29 11.01
N THR A 28 -12.82 11.91 10.75
CA THR A 28 -13.33 11.52 9.41
C THR A 28 -13.03 12.59 8.37
N THR A 29 -13.10 13.85 8.78
CA THR A 29 -12.77 15.04 7.97
C THR A 29 -11.32 15.08 7.46
N SER A 30 -10.37 14.50 8.20
CA SER A 30 -8.96 14.43 7.79
C SER A 30 -8.73 13.36 6.72
N LEU A 31 -9.38 12.20 6.87
CA LEU A 31 -9.32 11.13 5.86
C LEU A 31 -10.02 11.55 4.56
N GLU A 32 -11.20 12.18 4.66
CA GLU A 32 -11.90 12.76 3.50
C GLU A 32 -11.03 13.79 2.77
N LYS A 33 -10.33 14.67 3.52
CA LYS A 33 -9.38 15.62 2.93
C LYS A 33 -8.18 14.94 2.25
N LEU A 34 -7.71 13.81 2.78
CA LEU A 34 -6.63 13.04 2.17
C LEU A 34 -7.08 12.28 0.91
N LEU A 35 -8.33 11.83 0.89
CA LEU A 35 -8.92 11.10 -0.24
C LEU A 35 -9.45 12.02 -1.34
N SER A 36 -9.79 13.27 -1.03
CA SER A 36 -10.32 14.25 -1.99
C SER A 36 -9.37 14.53 -3.16
N LYS A 37 -8.06 14.37 -2.97
CA LYS A 37 -7.07 14.48 -4.07
C LYS A 37 -7.28 13.44 -5.17
N TYR A 38 -7.95 12.32 -4.87
CA TYR A 38 -8.31 11.28 -5.83
C TYR A 38 -9.70 11.48 -6.45
N GLN A 39 -10.43 12.55 -6.08
CA GLN A 39 -11.75 12.86 -6.60
C GLN A 39 -11.74 13.74 -7.88
N GLN A 40 -10.61 13.99 -8.54
CA GLN A 40 -10.56 15.04 -9.58
C GLN A 40 -11.58 14.86 -10.73
N ALA A 41 -12.37 15.93 -10.87
CA ALA A 41 -13.27 16.38 -11.94
C ALA A 41 -13.89 15.29 -12.83
N GLU A 42 -15.21 15.17 -12.73
CA GLU A 42 -16.09 14.82 -13.84
C GLU A 42 -15.45 15.25 -15.17
N PRO A 43 -15.08 14.31 -16.06
CA PRO A 43 -14.72 14.69 -17.41
C PRO A 43 -15.99 15.25 -18.04
N HIS A 44 -16.06 16.57 -18.21
CA HIS A 44 -16.90 17.17 -19.24
C HIS A 44 -16.37 16.74 -20.61
N SER A 45 -16.58 15.48 -20.98
CA SER A 45 -16.49 14.92 -22.32
C SER A 45 -16.72 13.41 -22.23
N HIS A 46 -17.53 12.88 -23.15
CA HIS A 46 -18.02 11.51 -23.28
C HIS A 46 -16.94 10.41 -23.46
N SER A 47 -15.90 10.37 -22.63
CA SER A 47 -14.94 9.26 -22.58
C SER A 47 -15.34 8.30 -21.46
N ARG A 48 -15.79 7.09 -21.82
CA ARG A 48 -16.06 6.01 -20.85
C ARG A 48 -14.77 5.67 -20.09
N VAL A 49 -14.60 6.20 -18.88
CA VAL A 49 -13.49 5.85 -18.00
C VAL A 49 -13.65 4.40 -17.59
N ARG A 50 -12.73 3.54 -18.03
CA ARG A 50 -12.74 2.12 -17.66
C ARG A 50 -12.42 1.98 -16.16
N ARG A 51 -13.30 1.34 -15.39
CA ARG A 51 -13.10 1.11 -13.94
C ARG A 51 -11.83 0.29 -13.69
N ALA A 52 -11.17 0.57 -12.57
CA ALA A 52 -9.94 -0.11 -12.14
C ALA A 52 -10.19 -1.56 -11.71
N ILE A 53 -11.43 -1.90 -11.35
CA ILE A 53 -11.87 -3.27 -11.07
C ILE A 53 -13.27 -3.51 -11.66
N PRO A 54 -13.53 -4.67 -12.31
CA PRO A 54 -14.86 -5.03 -12.77
C PRO A 54 -15.85 -5.15 -11.61
N TRP A 55 -17.15 -4.93 -11.89
CA TRP A 55 -18.20 -5.06 -10.87
C TRP A 55 -18.27 -6.47 -10.28
N SER A 56 -18.11 -7.51 -11.11
CA SER A 56 -18.06 -8.91 -10.66
C SER A 56 -16.99 -9.14 -9.60
N ASP A 57 -15.80 -8.58 -9.81
CA ASP A 57 -14.63 -8.78 -8.97
C ASP A 57 -14.78 -7.99 -7.67
N ARG A 58 -15.31 -6.76 -7.74
CA ARG A 58 -15.73 -5.98 -6.56
C ARG A 58 -16.70 -6.77 -5.67
N GLN A 59 -17.72 -7.38 -6.28
CA GLN A 59 -18.69 -8.19 -5.55
C GLN A 59 -18.06 -9.46 -4.96
N GLU A 60 -17.20 -10.15 -5.70
CA GLU A 60 -16.47 -11.33 -5.22
C GLU A 60 -15.62 -10.99 -3.99
N ILE A 61 -14.81 -9.92 -4.06
CA ILE A 61 -13.96 -9.46 -2.96
C ILE A 61 -14.81 -9.16 -1.72
N LEU A 62 -15.85 -8.34 -1.87
CA LEU A 62 -16.69 -7.90 -0.74
C LEU A 62 -17.44 -9.07 -0.09
N MET A 63 -18.00 -9.95 -0.92
CA MET A 63 -18.69 -11.15 -0.46
C MET A 63 -17.73 -12.06 0.32
N LEU A 64 -16.52 -12.28 -0.20
CA LEU A 64 -15.54 -13.15 0.42
C LEU A 64 -15.03 -12.57 1.75
N HIS A 65 -14.76 -11.26 1.83
CA HIS A 65 -14.43 -10.59 3.10
C HIS A 65 -15.50 -10.83 4.16
N ASN A 66 -16.77 -10.54 3.86
CA ASN A 66 -17.85 -10.70 4.82
C ASN A 66 -18.09 -12.17 5.19
N LYS A 67 -18.03 -13.08 4.22
CA LYS A 67 -18.15 -14.53 4.50
C LYS A 67 -17.09 -14.99 5.48
N LEU A 68 -15.83 -14.64 5.24
CA LEU A 68 -14.68 -15.06 6.06
C LEU A 68 -14.68 -14.40 7.45
N ARG A 69 -15.06 -13.11 7.53
CA ARG A 69 -15.24 -12.38 8.80
C ARG A 69 -16.30 -13.03 9.69
N GLY A 70 -17.40 -13.53 9.11
CA GLY A 70 -18.45 -14.24 9.84
C GLY A 70 -18.09 -15.68 10.28
N GLN A 71 -16.93 -16.19 9.87
CA GLN A 71 -16.48 -17.56 10.08
C GLN A 71 -15.20 -17.66 10.93
N VAL A 72 -14.73 -16.56 11.51
CA VAL A 72 -13.51 -16.54 12.32
C VAL A 72 -13.61 -17.44 13.55
N TYR A 73 -12.47 -18.01 13.93
CA TYR A 73 -12.30 -18.71 15.19
C TYR A 73 -11.11 -18.12 15.98
N PRO A 74 -11.27 -17.83 17.28
CA PRO A 74 -12.50 -17.94 18.07
C PRO A 74 -13.60 -16.96 17.59
N PRO A 75 -14.89 -17.17 17.91
CA PRO A 75 -15.96 -16.33 17.40
C PRO A 75 -15.85 -14.89 17.90
N SER A 76 -16.19 -13.94 17.03
CA SER A 76 -16.16 -12.50 17.33
C SER A 76 -17.51 -11.99 17.84
N SER A 77 -17.52 -11.20 18.91
CA SER A 77 -18.73 -10.54 19.43
C SER A 77 -19.08 -9.22 18.74
N ASN A 78 -18.12 -8.58 18.06
CA ASN A 78 -18.24 -7.20 17.58
C ASN A 78 -17.85 -6.99 16.10
N MET A 79 -17.81 -8.05 15.30
CA MET A 79 -17.39 -7.97 13.90
C MET A 79 -18.35 -7.13 13.04
N GLU A 80 -17.92 -5.98 12.53
CA GLU A 80 -18.77 -5.14 11.68
C GLU A 80 -18.89 -5.68 10.25
N TYR A 81 -20.07 -5.50 9.65
CA TYR A 81 -20.29 -5.79 8.23
C TYR A 81 -19.50 -4.81 7.37
N MET A 82 -18.74 -5.34 6.42
CA MET A 82 -17.91 -4.56 5.52
C MET A 82 -18.70 -4.13 4.29
N THR A 83 -18.54 -2.87 3.89
CA THR A 83 -19.13 -2.27 2.69
C THR A 83 -18.03 -1.82 1.71
N TRP A 84 -18.37 -1.61 0.45
CA TRP A 84 -17.42 -1.09 -0.52
C TRP A 84 -17.35 0.44 -0.48
N ASP A 85 -16.14 0.98 -0.51
CA ASP A 85 -15.89 2.43 -0.53
C ASP A 85 -15.14 2.83 -1.80
N GLU A 86 -15.76 3.69 -2.60
CA GLU A 86 -15.25 4.09 -3.92
C GLU A 86 -14.07 5.07 -3.83
N GLU A 87 -13.87 5.75 -2.71
CA GLU A 87 -12.70 6.59 -2.49
C GLU A 87 -11.48 5.73 -2.12
N LEU A 88 -11.69 4.69 -1.33
CA LEU A 88 -10.67 3.67 -1.11
C LEU A 88 -10.29 2.94 -2.41
N GLU A 89 -11.27 2.63 -3.28
CA GLU A 89 -11.00 2.06 -4.62
C GLU A 89 -10.15 3.00 -5.48
N ARG A 90 -10.52 4.28 -5.58
CA ARG A 90 -9.77 5.26 -6.38
C ARG A 90 -8.34 5.44 -5.89
N SER A 91 -8.14 5.52 -4.57
CA SER A 91 -6.80 5.60 -3.99
C SER A 91 -5.99 4.31 -4.18
N ALA A 92 -6.62 3.14 -4.11
CA ALA A 92 -6.00 1.86 -4.42
C ALA A 92 -5.61 1.76 -5.90
N ALA A 93 -6.47 2.24 -6.81
CA ALA A 93 -6.20 2.28 -8.25
C ALA A 93 -5.04 3.19 -8.60
N ALA A 94 -4.95 4.36 -7.95
CA ALA A 94 -3.81 5.25 -8.11
C ALA A 94 -2.51 4.60 -7.63
N TRP A 95 -2.53 3.88 -6.51
CA TRP A 95 -1.34 3.18 -6.00
C TRP A 95 -0.94 1.98 -6.87
N ALA A 96 -1.91 1.20 -7.36
CA ALA A 96 -1.65 0.03 -8.20
C ALA A 96 -0.97 0.40 -9.52
N GLN A 97 -1.25 1.59 -10.06
CA GLN A 97 -0.62 2.14 -11.27
C GLN A 97 0.86 2.48 -11.10
N GLU A 98 1.33 2.70 -9.87
CA GLU A 98 2.74 2.95 -9.60
C GLU A 98 3.60 1.72 -9.89
N CYS A 99 3.01 0.52 -9.91
CA CYS A 99 3.73 -0.74 -10.13
C CYS A 99 4.92 -0.94 -9.19
N LEU A 100 4.75 -0.51 -7.93
CA LEU A 100 5.70 -0.68 -6.85
C LEU A 100 5.18 -1.73 -5.88
N TRP A 101 5.96 -2.80 -5.65
CA TRP A 101 5.65 -3.84 -4.67
C TRP A 101 5.95 -3.36 -3.25
N GLU A 102 5.23 -2.33 -2.81
CA GLU A 102 5.38 -1.66 -1.52
C GLU A 102 4.04 -1.10 -1.07
N HIS A 103 3.86 -0.92 0.23
CA HIS A 103 2.69 -0.23 0.76
C HIS A 103 2.74 1.27 0.49
N GLY A 104 1.58 1.88 0.21
CA GLY A 104 1.50 3.32 0.08
C GLY A 104 0.20 3.89 -0.47
N PRO A 105 0.16 5.22 -0.70
CA PRO A 105 1.21 6.19 -0.32
C PRO A 105 1.26 6.38 1.20
N ALA A 106 2.45 6.65 1.74
CA ALA A 106 2.67 6.77 3.19
C ALA A 106 1.72 7.75 3.90
N SER A 107 1.34 8.84 3.21
CA SER A 107 0.37 9.83 3.72
C SER A 107 -1.02 9.27 4.01
N LEU A 108 -1.42 8.17 3.35
CA LEU A 108 -2.69 7.50 3.61
C LEU A 108 -2.55 6.40 4.67
N LEU A 109 -1.42 5.70 4.70
CA LEU A 109 -1.20 4.54 5.58
C LEU A 109 -1.27 4.86 7.08
N VAL A 110 -1.22 6.14 7.46
CA VAL A 110 -1.47 6.59 8.84
C VAL A 110 -2.94 6.45 9.24
N SER A 111 -3.86 6.50 8.27
CA SER A 111 -5.31 6.53 8.49
C SER A 111 -6.04 5.30 7.95
N ILE A 112 -5.47 4.62 6.94
CA ILE A 112 -6.04 3.42 6.32
C ILE A 112 -5.14 2.20 6.49
N GLY A 113 -5.75 1.02 6.48
CA GLY A 113 -5.05 -0.24 6.27
C GLY A 113 -4.84 -0.52 4.78
N GLN A 114 -3.90 -1.42 4.46
CA GLN A 114 -3.68 -1.85 3.08
C GLN A 114 -3.15 -3.27 3.02
N ASN A 115 -3.76 -4.11 2.17
CA ASN A 115 -3.22 -5.43 1.81
C ASN A 115 -2.85 -5.42 0.33
N LEU A 116 -1.76 -6.11 0.02
CA LEU A 116 -1.16 -6.20 -1.30
C LEU A 116 -1.05 -7.66 -1.73
N ALA A 117 -1.32 -7.93 -3.00
CA ALA A 117 -1.08 -9.24 -3.57
C ALA A 117 -0.58 -9.10 -5.00
N VAL A 118 0.35 -9.96 -5.38
CA VAL A 118 0.91 -9.97 -6.72
C VAL A 118 1.02 -11.39 -7.22
N HIS A 119 0.71 -11.58 -8.50
CA HIS A 119 0.98 -12.82 -9.21
C HIS A 119 1.42 -12.53 -10.64
N TRP A 120 1.92 -13.56 -11.30
CA TRP A 120 2.29 -13.52 -12.71
C TRP A 120 1.94 -14.85 -13.36
N GLY A 121 1.89 -14.86 -14.69
CA GLY A 121 1.53 -16.06 -15.46
C GLY A 121 0.03 -16.28 -15.58
N ARG A 122 -0.48 -17.41 -15.05
CA ARG A 122 -1.90 -17.78 -15.21
C ARG A 122 -2.80 -16.82 -14.45
N TYR A 123 -3.93 -16.47 -15.07
CA TYR A 123 -4.97 -15.66 -14.44
C TYR A 123 -5.41 -16.26 -13.09
N ARG A 124 -5.49 -15.41 -12.07
CA ARG A 124 -6.11 -15.68 -10.78
C ARG A 124 -7.17 -14.61 -10.53
N SER A 125 -8.36 -15.00 -10.08
CA SER A 125 -9.36 -14.02 -9.67
C SER A 125 -8.88 -13.24 -8.44
N PRO A 126 -9.35 -12.01 -8.21
CA PRO A 126 -9.05 -11.31 -6.96
C PRO A 126 -9.47 -12.10 -5.71
N GLY A 127 -10.54 -12.90 -5.80
CA GLY A 127 -10.94 -13.83 -4.74
C GLY A 127 -9.85 -14.82 -4.32
N PHE A 128 -8.99 -15.27 -5.24
CA PHE A 128 -7.84 -16.13 -4.90
C PHE A 128 -6.87 -15.44 -3.94
N HIS A 129 -6.57 -14.15 -4.16
CA HIS A 129 -5.66 -13.39 -3.31
C HIS A 129 -6.26 -13.08 -1.94
N VAL A 130 -7.55 -12.71 -1.93
CA VAL A 130 -8.30 -12.50 -0.69
C VAL A 130 -8.33 -13.77 0.15
N GLN A 131 -8.52 -14.95 -0.45
CA GLN A 131 -8.41 -16.22 0.26
C GLN A 131 -6.98 -16.45 0.78
N SER A 132 -5.95 -16.17 -0.03
CA SER A 132 -4.55 -16.36 0.39
C SER A 132 -4.15 -15.49 1.59
N TRP A 133 -4.67 -14.27 1.68
CA TRP A 133 -4.51 -13.41 2.84
C TRP A 133 -5.21 -13.98 4.07
N TYR A 134 -6.41 -14.55 3.91
CA TYR A 134 -7.12 -15.18 5.02
C TYR A 134 -6.43 -16.46 5.50
N ASP A 135 -5.84 -17.23 4.59
CA ASP A 135 -5.19 -18.51 4.90
C ASP A 135 -3.99 -18.37 5.86
N GLU A 136 -3.49 -17.15 6.09
CA GLU A 136 -2.52 -16.86 7.17
C GLU A 136 -3.10 -17.18 8.57
N VAL A 137 -4.42 -17.33 8.72
CA VAL A 137 -5.07 -17.79 9.95
C VAL A 137 -4.48 -19.11 10.48
N LYS A 138 -3.96 -19.97 9.60
CA LYS A 138 -3.32 -21.24 9.97
C LYS A 138 -2.06 -21.04 10.83
N ASP A 139 -1.42 -19.88 10.68
CA ASP A 139 -0.17 -19.49 11.33
C ASP A 139 -0.40 -18.45 12.45
N TYR A 140 -1.62 -17.94 12.58
CA TYR A 140 -2.00 -16.92 13.55
C TYR A 140 -2.58 -17.55 14.82
N THR A 141 -2.15 -17.06 15.98
CA THR A 141 -2.73 -17.43 17.28
C THR A 141 -3.44 -16.24 17.91
N TYR A 142 -4.76 -16.34 18.11
CA TYR A 142 -5.56 -15.29 18.73
C TYR A 142 -5.10 -14.97 20.17
N PRO A 143 -4.91 -13.68 20.52
CA PRO A 143 -4.60 -13.26 21.88
C PRO A 143 -5.88 -13.11 22.72
N TYR A 144 -6.03 -13.93 23.76
CA TYR A 144 -7.17 -13.81 24.66
C TYR A 144 -7.01 -12.63 25.62
N PRO A 145 -8.11 -12.03 26.12
CA PRO A 145 -8.05 -10.84 26.97
C PRO A 145 -7.15 -10.96 28.20
N HIS A 146 -7.04 -12.15 28.79
CA HIS A 146 -6.20 -12.40 29.96
C HIS A 146 -4.70 -12.36 29.66
N GLU A 147 -4.32 -12.42 28.38
CA GLU A 147 -2.93 -12.34 27.91
C GLU A 147 -2.53 -10.91 27.54
N CYS A 148 -3.48 -9.98 27.43
CA CYS A 148 -3.25 -8.60 27.06
C CYS A 148 -2.98 -7.74 28.30
N ASN A 149 -1.70 -7.47 28.60
CA ASN A 149 -1.32 -6.61 29.72
C ASN A 149 0.08 -5.96 29.53
N PRO A 150 0.19 -4.64 29.27
CA PRO A 150 -0.88 -3.74 28.82
C PRO A 150 -1.24 -3.93 27.34
N TRP A 151 -0.45 -4.72 26.61
CA TRP A 151 -0.59 -4.98 25.18
C TRP A 151 -0.85 -6.47 24.94
N CYS A 152 -1.63 -6.80 23.92
CA CYS A 152 -1.80 -8.17 23.44
C CYS A 152 -0.52 -8.68 22.76
N PRO A 153 -0.13 -9.95 22.98
CA PRO A 153 1.01 -10.54 22.30
C PRO A 153 0.72 -10.76 20.81
N GLU A 154 1.67 -10.40 19.95
CA GLU A 154 1.64 -10.75 18.53
C GLU A 154 2.21 -12.16 18.36
N ARG A 155 1.39 -13.10 17.84
CA ARG A 155 1.79 -14.49 17.62
C ARG A 155 1.49 -14.92 16.20
N CYS A 156 2.55 -14.98 15.41
CA CYS A 156 2.55 -15.49 14.04
C CYS A 156 3.68 -16.52 13.91
N SER A 157 3.36 -17.76 13.56
CA SER A 157 4.36 -18.80 13.26
C SER A 157 4.81 -18.82 11.80
N GLY A 158 4.08 -18.13 10.94
CA GLY A 158 4.34 -18.03 9.49
C GLY A 158 5.17 -16.81 9.13
N ALA A 159 5.39 -16.62 7.83
CA ALA A 159 6.11 -15.46 7.32
C ALA A 159 5.30 -14.16 7.44
N MET A 160 3.97 -14.26 7.48
CA MET A 160 3.05 -13.11 7.58
C MET A 160 1.70 -13.56 8.16
N CYS A 161 1.13 -12.74 9.03
CA CYS A 161 -0.24 -12.88 9.54
C CYS A 161 -1.06 -11.59 9.46
N THR A 162 -0.42 -10.48 9.07
CA THR A 162 -1.01 -9.14 9.15
C THR A 162 -2.06 -8.90 8.06
N HIS A 163 -2.03 -9.65 6.95
CA HIS A 163 -3.09 -9.55 5.95
C HIS A 163 -4.38 -10.17 6.49
N TYR A 164 -4.29 -11.34 7.13
CA TYR A 164 -5.42 -11.98 7.81
C TYR A 164 -6.01 -11.05 8.87
N THR A 165 -5.18 -10.55 9.81
CA THR A 165 -5.69 -9.72 10.92
C THR A 165 -6.33 -8.42 10.43
N GLN A 166 -5.86 -7.82 9.33
CA GLN A 166 -6.54 -6.68 8.70
C GLN A 166 -7.90 -7.07 8.12
N MET A 167 -7.99 -8.21 7.42
CA MET A 167 -9.27 -8.67 6.86
C MET A 167 -10.33 -8.91 7.94
N VAL A 168 -9.91 -9.42 9.10
CA VAL A 168 -10.79 -9.75 10.22
C VAL A 168 -10.80 -8.69 11.32
N TRP A 169 -10.33 -7.47 11.03
CA TRP A 169 -10.36 -6.39 12.01
C TRP A 169 -11.80 -5.91 12.25
N ALA A 170 -12.31 -6.05 13.48
CA ALA A 170 -13.72 -5.89 13.80
C ALA A 170 -14.28 -4.54 13.35
N THR A 171 -13.55 -3.45 13.62
CA THR A 171 -14.00 -2.08 13.33
C THR A 171 -13.78 -1.66 11.88
N THR A 172 -12.96 -2.38 11.10
CA THR A 172 -12.77 -2.10 9.68
C THR A 172 -14.03 -2.52 8.91
N ASN A 173 -14.83 -1.54 8.50
CA ASN A 173 -16.14 -1.75 7.87
C ASN A 173 -16.22 -1.23 6.43
N LYS A 174 -15.11 -0.74 5.87
CA LYS A 174 -15.00 -0.30 4.48
C LYS A 174 -13.77 -0.89 3.81
N VAL A 175 -13.94 -1.30 2.55
CA VAL A 175 -12.85 -1.75 1.67
C VAL A 175 -13.01 -1.16 0.28
N GLY A 176 -11.91 -0.85 -0.38
CA GLY A 176 -11.89 -0.54 -1.81
C GLY A 176 -10.60 -1.05 -2.43
N CYS A 177 -10.71 -1.75 -3.56
CA CYS A 177 -9.57 -2.42 -4.18
C CYS A 177 -9.43 -2.09 -5.66
N ALA A 178 -8.23 -2.26 -6.19
CA ALA A 178 -7.95 -2.13 -7.61
C ALA A 178 -6.97 -3.20 -8.09
N VAL A 179 -7.14 -3.62 -9.34
CA VAL A 179 -6.24 -4.54 -10.02
C VAL A 179 -5.54 -3.80 -11.15
N HIS A 180 -4.21 -3.89 -11.20
CA HIS A 180 -3.43 -3.33 -12.28
C HIS A 180 -2.44 -4.36 -12.82
N THR A 181 -2.28 -4.41 -14.14
CA THR A 181 -1.26 -5.28 -14.77
C THR A 181 -0.03 -4.45 -15.08
N CYS A 182 1.02 -4.68 -14.31
CA CYS A 182 2.31 -4.04 -14.42
C CYS A 182 3.17 -4.76 -15.45
N ARG A 183 3.55 -4.05 -16.52
CA ARG A 183 4.42 -4.63 -17.57
C ARG A 183 5.73 -5.18 -17.02
N SER A 184 6.31 -4.49 -16.05
CA SER A 184 7.52 -4.89 -15.34
C SER A 184 7.41 -4.38 -13.91
N MET A 185 7.60 -5.28 -12.94
CA MET A 185 7.48 -4.98 -11.52
C MET A 185 8.57 -5.75 -10.76
N ASN A 186 9.32 -5.07 -9.91
CA ASN A 186 10.28 -5.74 -9.02
C ASN A 186 9.51 -6.30 -7.82
N VAL A 187 9.46 -7.63 -7.71
CA VAL A 187 8.81 -8.37 -6.65
C VAL A 187 9.88 -9.20 -5.95
N TRP A 188 10.19 -8.84 -4.70
CA TRP A 188 11.20 -9.51 -3.86
C TRP A 188 12.59 -9.65 -4.51
N GLY A 189 13.00 -8.69 -5.33
CA GLY A 189 14.30 -8.68 -5.99
C GLY A 189 14.28 -9.23 -7.42
N ASP A 190 13.20 -9.89 -7.83
CA ASP A 190 13.03 -10.42 -9.17
C ASP A 190 12.11 -9.52 -10.02
N ILE A 191 12.46 -9.34 -11.30
CA ILE A 191 11.60 -8.61 -12.23
C ILE A 191 10.54 -9.55 -12.79
N TRP A 192 9.29 -9.28 -12.46
CA TRP A 192 8.14 -10.02 -12.98
C TRP A 192 7.54 -9.25 -14.16
N GLU A 193 7.47 -9.90 -15.31
CA GLU A 193 6.80 -9.35 -16.49
C GLU A 193 5.30 -9.61 -16.43
N ASN A 194 4.51 -8.60 -16.80
CA ASN A 194 3.05 -8.65 -16.78
C ASN A 194 2.49 -9.12 -15.41
N ALA A 195 3.09 -8.61 -14.33
CA ALA A 195 2.66 -8.88 -12.97
C ALA A 195 1.28 -8.26 -12.73
N VAL A 196 0.34 -9.05 -12.24
CA VAL A 196 -1.00 -8.58 -11.85
C VAL A 196 -0.96 -8.25 -10.37
N TYR A 197 -1.13 -6.96 -10.08
CA TYR A 197 -1.03 -6.35 -8.76
C TYR A 197 -2.42 -5.98 -8.24
N LEU A 198 -2.80 -6.55 -7.10
CA LEU A 198 -4.02 -6.22 -6.35
C LEU A 198 -3.65 -5.38 -5.14
N VAL A 199 -4.27 -4.20 -5.03
CA VAL A 199 -4.19 -3.31 -3.87
C VAL A 199 -5.58 -3.22 -3.25
N CYS A 200 -5.71 -3.50 -1.96
CA CYS A 200 -6.95 -3.30 -1.20
C CYS A 200 -6.69 -2.35 -0.04
N ASN A 201 -7.43 -1.24 0.02
CA ASN A 201 -7.40 -0.26 1.10
C ASN A 201 -8.57 -0.47 2.06
N TYR A 202 -8.32 -0.28 3.36
CA TYR A 202 -9.25 -0.58 4.44
C TYR A 202 -9.48 0.63 5.34
N SER A 203 -10.73 0.91 5.70
CA SER A 203 -11.05 1.96 6.65
C SER A 203 -12.14 1.53 7.63
N PRO A 204 -12.07 1.94 8.90
CA PRO A 204 -10.87 2.43 9.59
C PRO A 204 -9.70 1.45 9.52
N LYS A 205 -8.47 1.95 9.73
CA LYS A 205 -7.26 1.13 9.78
C LYS A 205 -7.34 0.06 10.89
N GLY A 206 -6.92 -1.16 10.57
CA GLY A 206 -6.70 -2.24 11.53
C GLY A 206 -5.24 -2.41 11.93
N ASN A 207 -4.91 -3.56 12.53
CA ASN A 207 -3.57 -3.94 12.98
C ASN A 207 -2.94 -2.91 13.92
N TRP A 208 -3.73 -2.44 14.89
CA TRP A 208 -3.21 -1.60 15.97
C TRP A 208 -2.26 -2.42 16.84
N ILE A 209 -1.08 -1.84 17.11
CA ILE A 209 -0.04 -2.52 17.90
C ILE A 209 -0.58 -2.80 19.30
N GLY A 210 -0.47 -4.05 19.72
CA GLY A 210 -0.90 -4.48 21.05
C GLY A 210 -2.41 -4.67 21.20
N GLU A 211 -3.17 -4.69 20.10
CA GLU A 211 -4.62 -4.91 20.11
C GLU A 211 -4.99 -6.23 19.41
N ALA A 212 -6.02 -6.89 19.90
CA ALA A 212 -6.63 -8.05 19.24
C ALA A 212 -7.46 -7.60 18.02
N PRO A 213 -7.54 -8.40 16.94
CA PRO A 213 -8.27 -8.00 15.74
C PRO A 213 -9.78 -7.86 15.97
N TYR A 214 -10.33 -8.55 16.96
CA TYR A 214 -11.73 -8.48 17.34
C TYR A 214 -11.88 -8.90 18.79
N LYS A 215 -13.08 -8.74 19.36
CA LYS A 215 -13.39 -9.23 20.70
C LYS A 215 -13.93 -10.65 20.63
N HIS A 216 -13.36 -11.56 21.40
CA HIS A 216 -13.88 -12.91 21.55
C HIS A 216 -15.23 -12.91 22.28
N GLY A 217 -16.23 -13.56 21.70
CA GLY A 217 -17.51 -13.78 22.37
C GLY A 217 -18.59 -14.33 21.44
N ARG A 218 -19.84 -14.33 21.92
CA ARG A 218 -20.98 -14.77 21.11
C ARG A 218 -21.16 -13.81 19.93
N PRO A 219 -21.33 -14.30 18.69
CA PRO A 219 -21.58 -13.44 17.54
C PRO A 219 -22.62 -12.36 17.78
N CYS A 220 -22.27 -11.13 17.41
CA CYS A 220 -23.08 -9.93 17.55
C CYS A 220 -23.47 -9.50 18.98
N SER A 221 -22.90 -10.10 20.04
CA SER A 221 -23.25 -9.71 21.42
C SER A 221 -22.69 -8.35 21.85
N GLU A 222 -21.73 -7.80 21.11
CA GLU A 222 -21.09 -6.51 21.38
C GLU A 222 -21.04 -5.63 20.12
N CYS A 223 -22.07 -5.70 19.27
CA CYS A 223 -22.18 -4.78 18.14
C CYS A 223 -22.28 -3.33 18.61
N PRO A 224 -21.67 -2.36 17.90
CA PRO A 224 -21.78 -0.96 18.27
C PRO A 224 -23.26 -0.52 18.29
N PRO A 225 -23.69 0.34 19.24
CA PRO A 225 -25.09 0.77 19.37
C PRO A 225 -25.67 1.38 18.09
N SER A 226 -24.82 2.00 17.26
CA SER A 226 -25.18 2.58 15.95
C SER A 226 -25.75 1.57 14.93
N TYR A 227 -25.56 0.27 15.17
CA TYR A 227 -26.08 -0.80 14.33
C TYR A 227 -27.49 -1.26 14.73
N GLY A 228 -28.07 -0.72 15.81
CA GLY A 228 -29.45 -1.02 16.22
C GLY A 228 -29.71 -2.48 16.61
N GLY A 229 -28.65 -3.26 16.90
CA GLY A 229 -28.76 -4.68 17.25
C GLY A 229 -28.89 -5.62 16.05
N GLY A 230 -28.75 -5.13 14.82
CA GLY A 230 -28.81 -5.98 13.62
C GLY A 230 -27.66 -6.98 13.57
N CYS A 231 -28.00 -8.25 13.32
CA CYS A 231 -27.03 -9.33 13.20
C CYS A 231 -27.39 -10.21 11.99
N ARG A 232 -26.44 -10.36 11.07
CA ARG A 232 -26.61 -11.22 9.89
C ARG A 232 -25.33 -11.99 9.64
N ASN A 233 -25.41 -13.31 9.54
CA ASN A 233 -24.25 -14.19 9.28
C ASN A 233 -23.08 -13.91 10.24
N ASN A 234 -23.36 -13.73 11.53
CA ASN A 234 -22.38 -13.41 12.58
C ASN A 234 -21.70 -12.03 12.47
N LEU A 235 -22.25 -11.11 11.67
CA LEU A 235 -21.75 -9.74 11.51
C LEU A 235 -22.76 -8.71 12.02
N CYS A 236 -22.25 -7.65 12.63
CA CYS A 236 -23.01 -6.46 13.00
C CYS A 236 -23.47 -5.74 11.73
N TYR A 237 -24.78 -5.69 11.53
CA TYR A 237 -25.38 -5.20 10.30
C TYR A 237 -26.28 -4.00 10.59
N ARG A 238 -26.10 -2.90 9.86
CA ARG A 238 -26.93 -1.71 10.04
C ARG A 238 -28.16 -1.86 9.15
N GLU A 239 -29.34 -1.82 9.76
CA GLU A 239 -30.58 -1.68 8.98
C GLU A 239 -30.62 -0.26 8.41
N GLU A 240 -30.41 -0.13 7.10
CA GLU A 240 -30.71 1.11 6.38
C GLU A 240 -32.25 1.23 6.29
N PRO A 241 -32.86 2.35 6.69
CA PRO A 241 -34.26 2.58 6.34
C PRO A 241 -34.36 2.59 4.81
N TYR A 242 -35.25 1.76 4.27
CA TYR A 242 -35.48 1.62 2.83
C TYR A 242 -35.83 2.96 2.21
N SER A 243 -34.81 3.70 1.74
CA SER A 243 -34.97 4.85 0.86
C SER A 243 -34.82 4.31 -0.55
N GLN A 244 -35.90 4.35 -1.32
CA GLN A 244 -35.86 4.08 -2.75
C GLN A 244 -34.85 5.05 -3.36
N LYS A 245 -33.63 4.59 -3.66
CA LYS A 245 -32.79 5.28 -4.63
C LYS A 245 -33.55 5.20 -5.96
N PRO A 246 -33.83 6.33 -6.63
CA PRO A 246 -34.28 6.26 -8.01
C PRO A 246 -33.19 5.55 -8.82
N GLU A 247 -33.56 4.46 -9.49
CA GLU A 247 -32.81 3.92 -10.62
C GLU A 247 -32.61 5.09 -11.60
N VAL A 248 -31.40 5.63 -11.64
CA VAL A 248 -30.96 6.46 -12.77
C VAL A 248 -30.21 5.53 -13.71
N ASP A 249 -30.79 5.42 -14.90
CA ASP A 249 -30.35 4.67 -16.07
C ASP A 249 -28.85 4.76 -16.33
N GLU A 250 -28.16 3.63 -16.20
CA GLU A 250 -27.04 3.31 -17.09
C GLU A 250 -26.99 1.80 -17.38
N MET A 251 -28.15 1.23 -17.71
CA MET A 251 -28.24 -0.01 -18.48
C MET A 251 -28.88 0.32 -19.83
N ASN A 252 -28.04 0.62 -20.82
CA ASN A 252 -28.44 0.54 -22.21
C ASN A 252 -27.32 -0.11 -23.03
N GLU A 253 -27.31 -1.44 -22.97
CA GLU A 253 -26.96 -2.23 -24.15
C GLU A 253 -28.05 -3.30 -24.28
N VAL A 254 -28.97 -3.06 -25.22
CA VAL A 254 -30.13 -3.92 -25.50
C VAL A 254 -29.64 -5.15 -26.25
N GLU A 255 -29.78 -6.34 -25.64
CA GLU A 255 -29.79 -7.59 -26.41
C GLU A 255 -30.97 -7.56 -27.39
N PRO A 256 -30.76 -7.76 -28.70
CA PRO A 256 -31.87 -7.92 -29.63
C PRO A 256 -32.64 -9.21 -29.32
N PRO A 257 -33.97 -9.22 -29.53
CA PRO A 257 -34.85 -10.29 -29.08
C PRO A 257 -34.54 -11.63 -29.77
N PRO A 258 -34.78 -12.77 -29.09
CA PRO A 258 -34.60 -14.09 -29.68
C PRO A 258 -35.60 -14.29 -30.82
N ALA A 259 -35.09 -14.60 -32.01
CA ALA A 259 -35.91 -15.06 -33.12
C ALA A 259 -36.56 -16.42 -32.75
N PRO A 260 -37.80 -16.67 -33.19
CA PRO A 260 -38.54 -17.87 -32.82
C PRO A 260 -37.88 -19.14 -33.36
N GLU A 261 -37.80 -20.16 -32.51
CA GLU A 261 -37.39 -21.52 -32.87
C GLU A 261 -38.32 -22.12 -33.93
N VAL A 262 -37.77 -22.46 -35.09
CA VAL A 262 -38.40 -23.38 -36.05
C VAL A 262 -37.61 -24.68 -36.03
N GLN A 263 -38.28 -25.76 -35.63
CA GLN A 263 -37.75 -27.12 -35.61
C GLN A 263 -37.31 -27.59 -37.01
N PRO A 264 -36.28 -28.45 -37.13
CA PRO A 264 -35.72 -28.83 -38.42
C PRO A 264 -36.57 -29.90 -39.13
N ARG A 265 -36.92 -29.65 -40.41
CA ARG A 265 -37.39 -30.72 -41.32
C ARG A 265 -36.22 -31.24 -42.16
N VAL A 266 -35.99 -32.53 -42.00
CA VAL A 266 -35.01 -33.38 -42.68
C VAL A 266 -35.15 -33.31 -44.20
N VAL A 267 -34.06 -33.02 -44.93
CA VAL A 267 -33.84 -33.52 -46.30
C VAL A 267 -32.40 -34.02 -46.44
N ARG A 268 -32.30 -35.24 -46.95
CA ARG A 268 -31.10 -36.04 -47.19
C ARG A 268 -30.21 -35.49 -48.32
N PRO A 269 -28.92 -35.89 -48.37
CA PRO A 269 -27.88 -35.25 -49.18
C PRO A 269 -27.75 -35.82 -50.59
N SER A 270 -27.32 -34.99 -51.55
CA SER A 270 -26.73 -35.46 -52.80
C SER A 270 -25.56 -34.58 -53.27
N LYS A 271 -24.37 -35.13 -53.04
CA LYS A 271 -23.04 -35.00 -53.68
C LYS A 271 -22.57 -33.67 -54.30
N PRO A 272 -21.40 -33.15 -53.86
CA PRO A 272 -20.67 -32.07 -54.54
C PRO A 272 -19.70 -32.60 -55.60
N LYS A 273 -19.49 -31.82 -56.67
CA LYS A 273 -18.29 -31.91 -57.53
C LYS A 273 -17.64 -30.54 -57.73
N LYS A 274 -16.56 -30.36 -56.96
CA LYS A 274 -15.20 -29.96 -57.35
C LYS A 274 -14.98 -28.58 -58.00
N THR A 275 -14.33 -27.73 -57.20
CA THR A 275 -13.35 -26.72 -57.64
C THR A 275 -12.01 -27.07 -56.95
N PRO A 276 -10.84 -26.91 -57.60
CA PRO A 276 -9.59 -27.50 -57.13
C PRO A 276 -8.87 -26.65 -56.07
N THR A 277 -8.10 -27.36 -55.24
CA THR A 277 -7.29 -26.92 -54.11
C THR A 277 -5.96 -26.30 -54.54
N ILE A 278 -5.57 -25.17 -53.95
CA ILE A 278 -4.16 -24.81 -53.74
C ILE A 278 -3.99 -24.27 -52.30
N ASN A 279 -3.00 -24.84 -51.60
CA ASN A 279 -2.62 -24.62 -50.21
C ASN A 279 -2.03 -23.23 -49.96
N PHE A 280 -2.24 -22.68 -48.76
CA PHE A 280 -1.29 -21.75 -48.15
C PHE A 280 -0.84 -22.28 -46.79
N MET A 281 0.49 -22.32 -46.66
CA MET A 281 1.24 -22.77 -45.50
C MET A 281 1.10 -21.78 -44.34
N THR A 282 0.89 -22.31 -43.14
CA THR A 282 1.12 -21.61 -41.88
C THR A 282 2.63 -21.34 -41.72
N GLN A 283 3.04 -20.08 -41.56
CA GLN A 283 4.39 -19.74 -41.10
C GLN A 283 4.33 -19.20 -39.66
N VAL A 284 5.07 -19.87 -38.79
CA VAL A 284 5.49 -19.39 -37.47
C VAL A 284 6.58 -18.35 -37.68
N VAL A 285 6.39 -17.11 -37.21
CA VAL A 285 7.47 -16.11 -37.18
C VAL A 285 8.22 -16.27 -35.85
N ARG A 286 9.41 -16.88 -35.91
CA ARG A 286 10.46 -16.76 -34.89
C ARG A 286 11.33 -15.56 -35.27
N CYS A 287 11.50 -14.62 -34.36
CA CYS A 287 12.51 -13.56 -34.51
C CYS A 287 13.83 -14.06 -33.90
N ASP A 288 14.60 -14.80 -34.69
CA ASP A 288 16.02 -15.03 -34.39
C ASP A 288 16.81 -13.79 -34.85
N THR A 289 17.36 -13.01 -33.93
CA THR A 289 18.35 -11.98 -34.26
C THR A 289 19.70 -12.62 -34.55
N LYS A 290 19.86 -13.15 -35.76
CA LYS A 290 21.18 -13.33 -36.37
C LYS A 290 21.42 -12.22 -37.38
N MET A 291 22.16 -11.19 -36.97
CA MET A 291 22.85 -10.34 -37.92
C MET A 291 23.84 -11.22 -38.69
N LYS A 292 23.57 -11.43 -39.98
CA LYS A 292 24.57 -11.92 -40.92
C LYS A 292 24.55 -10.99 -42.13
N ASP A 293 25.66 -10.30 -42.28
CA ASP A 293 25.98 -9.41 -43.39
C ASP A 293 25.90 -10.16 -44.71
N THR A 294 24.97 -9.81 -45.59
CA THR A 294 25.16 -9.93 -47.05
C THR A 294 24.04 -9.22 -47.81
N CYS A 295 24.22 -7.92 -48.04
CA CYS A 295 23.55 -7.24 -49.16
C CYS A 295 24.51 -7.24 -50.36
N LYS A 296 24.30 -8.16 -51.31
CA LYS A 296 24.93 -8.09 -52.63
C LYS A 296 23.94 -7.47 -53.62
N GLY A 297 24.24 -6.26 -54.09
CA GLY A 297 23.64 -5.66 -55.28
C GLY A 297 22.29 -4.97 -55.07
N SER A 298 22.34 -3.64 -55.11
CA SER A 298 21.24 -2.66 -55.28
C SER A 298 20.19 -2.51 -54.16
N THR A 299 20.45 -1.48 -53.32
CA THR A 299 19.53 -0.63 -52.54
C THR A 299 18.63 -1.28 -51.48
N CYS A 300 19.16 -1.45 -50.27
CA CYS A 300 18.35 -1.55 -49.05
C CYS A 300 18.08 -0.14 -48.48
N ASN A 301 16.96 0.47 -48.86
CA ASN A 301 16.49 1.71 -48.24
C ASN A 301 15.83 1.39 -46.87
N SER A 302 16.63 1.23 -45.81
CA SER A 302 16.13 1.24 -44.44
C SER A 302 15.97 2.68 -43.96
N LYS A 303 14.73 3.12 -43.74
CA LYS A 303 14.38 4.48 -43.27
C LYS A 303 14.66 4.73 -41.77
N TYR A 304 15.39 3.85 -41.07
CA TYR A 304 15.64 4.04 -39.63
C TYR A 304 17.08 4.51 -39.36
N LYS A 305 17.23 5.73 -38.86
CA LYS A 305 18.48 6.24 -38.28
C LYS A 305 18.53 5.88 -36.78
N PRO A 306 19.62 5.29 -36.27
CA PRO A 306 19.81 5.07 -34.83
C PRO A 306 20.11 6.38 -34.08
N SER A 307 19.69 6.45 -32.81
CA SER A 307 19.89 7.60 -31.91
C SER A 307 20.63 7.21 -30.63
N SER A 308 21.29 8.18 -29.98
CA SER A 308 21.92 7.99 -28.66
C SER A 308 20.89 7.68 -27.58
N SER A 309 21.26 6.82 -26.62
CA SER A 309 20.39 6.35 -25.53
C SER A 309 20.99 6.64 -24.16
N PHE A 310 20.15 6.87 -23.17
CA PHE A 310 20.52 7.07 -21.77
C PHE A 310 19.78 6.08 -20.87
N THR A 311 20.29 5.88 -19.66
CA THR A 311 19.71 5.03 -18.62
C THR A 311 19.42 5.90 -17.41
N VAL A 312 18.28 5.64 -16.76
CA VAL A 312 17.80 6.40 -15.61
C VAL A 312 17.54 5.42 -14.49
N SER A 313 18.10 5.68 -13.32
CA SER A 313 17.94 4.86 -12.13
C SER A 313 17.30 5.67 -11.01
N LYS A 314 16.42 5.01 -10.25
CA LYS A 314 15.75 5.62 -9.10
C LYS A 314 16.75 5.74 -7.94
N VAL A 315 17.09 6.96 -7.55
CA VAL A 315 17.87 7.22 -6.33
C VAL A 315 16.88 7.37 -5.17
N LYS A 316 17.06 6.60 -4.10
CA LYS A 316 16.23 6.72 -2.90
C LYS A 316 16.68 7.96 -2.13
N GLU A 317 15.80 8.94 -1.97
CA GLU A 317 16.05 10.17 -1.22
C GLU A 317 15.39 10.12 0.16
N LYS A 318 16.08 10.57 1.22
CA LYS A 318 15.60 10.51 2.61
C LYS A 318 15.90 11.82 3.33
N GLY A 319 14.86 12.54 3.75
CA GLY A 319 15.01 13.71 4.61
C GLY A 319 15.47 13.32 6.01
N VAL A 320 16.48 14.01 6.53
CA VAL A 320 17.07 13.75 7.84
C VAL A 320 17.19 15.05 8.63
N ASP A 321 17.35 14.96 9.94
CA ASP A 321 17.64 16.14 10.77
C ASP A 321 19.16 16.36 10.90
N CYS A 322 19.56 17.47 11.53
CA CYS A 322 20.96 17.81 11.72
C CYS A 322 21.71 16.87 12.68
N HIS A 323 21.02 15.98 13.39
CA HIS A 323 21.61 15.09 14.39
C HIS A 323 21.77 13.66 13.88
N THR A 324 21.06 13.32 12.79
CA THR A 324 21.09 12.00 12.18
C THR A 324 22.51 11.63 11.76
N THR A 325 22.95 10.45 12.19
CA THR A 325 24.29 9.92 11.91
C THR A 325 24.25 8.76 10.92
N VAL A 326 25.40 8.43 10.31
CA VAL A 326 25.49 7.32 9.36
C VAL A 326 25.16 5.99 10.05
N ALA A 327 25.62 5.79 11.29
CA ALA A 327 25.36 4.58 12.06
C ALA A 327 23.86 4.31 12.27
N GLN A 328 23.05 5.36 12.40
CA GLN A 328 21.60 5.25 12.58
C GLN A 328 20.86 5.10 11.25
N LEU A 329 21.30 5.81 10.21
CA LEU A 329 20.59 5.87 8.95
C LEU A 329 20.86 4.65 8.07
N CYS A 330 22.11 4.22 8.06
CA CYS A 330 22.66 3.29 7.09
C CYS A 330 23.96 2.70 7.65
N PRO A 331 23.85 1.82 8.66
CA PRO A 331 25.02 1.16 9.24
C PRO A 331 25.77 0.37 8.16
N PHE A 332 27.09 0.34 8.27
CA PHE A 332 27.93 -0.34 7.29
C PHE A 332 27.76 -1.86 7.36
N GLU A 333 27.31 -2.46 6.26
CA GLU A 333 27.18 -3.90 6.07
C GLU A 333 27.98 -4.37 4.84
N LYS A 334 28.39 -5.64 4.81
CA LYS A 334 29.10 -6.24 3.67
C LYS A 334 28.18 -7.19 2.88
N PRO A 335 28.11 -7.04 1.53
CA PRO A 335 28.85 -6.10 0.69
C PRO A 335 28.33 -4.66 0.82
N ALA A 336 29.23 -3.67 0.68
CA ALA A 336 28.92 -2.26 0.94
C ALA A 336 27.73 -1.77 0.11
N THR A 337 26.64 -1.44 0.80
CA THR A 337 25.41 -0.93 0.18
C THR A 337 25.46 0.59 0.10
N HIS A 338 25.01 1.13 -1.03
CA HIS A 338 24.85 2.58 -1.20
C HIS A 338 23.73 3.07 -0.27
N CYS A 339 24.01 4.11 0.53
CA CYS A 339 22.94 4.70 1.34
C CYS A 339 21.97 5.49 0.46
N PRO A 340 20.74 5.68 0.94
CA PRO A 340 19.84 6.66 0.35
C PRO A 340 20.51 8.05 0.36
N ARG A 341 20.30 8.80 -0.73
CA ARG A 341 20.65 10.21 -0.85
C ARG A 341 19.93 10.98 0.26
N VAL A 342 20.64 11.69 1.10
CA VAL A 342 20.02 12.42 2.19
C VAL A 342 19.64 13.83 1.75
N GLN A 343 18.52 14.32 2.25
CA GLN A 343 18.15 15.73 2.16
C GLN A 343 18.33 16.38 3.52
N CYS A 344 19.27 17.31 3.59
CA CYS A 344 19.64 18.02 4.80
C CYS A 344 18.92 19.36 4.89
N PRO A 345 18.38 19.72 6.07
CA PRO A 345 17.81 21.03 6.30
C PRO A 345 18.92 22.08 6.35
N ALA A 346 18.50 23.34 6.27
CA ALA A 346 19.39 24.47 6.47
C ALA A 346 19.86 24.59 7.93
N ARG A 347 21.03 25.21 8.11
CA ARG A 347 21.65 25.63 9.38
C ARG A 347 22.10 24.51 10.29
N CYS A 348 22.53 23.38 9.72
CA CYS A 348 23.13 22.31 10.49
C CYS A 348 24.57 22.59 10.92
N GLY A 349 25.27 23.52 10.27
CA GLY A 349 26.64 23.95 10.59
C GLY A 349 26.75 24.67 11.92
N GLU A 350 25.71 25.42 12.28
CA GLU A 350 25.61 26.20 13.52
C GLU A 350 25.23 25.35 14.74
N GLU A 351 24.73 24.13 14.54
CA GLU A 351 24.33 23.23 15.63
C GLU A 351 25.53 22.93 16.55
N PRO A 352 25.38 22.93 17.88
CA PRO A 352 26.49 22.66 18.79
C PRO A 352 27.09 21.26 18.58
N SER A 353 28.42 21.13 18.65
CA SER A 353 29.11 19.83 18.43
C SER A 353 28.67 18.71 19.37
N TYR A 354 28.11 19.04 20.55
CA TYR A 354 27.54 18.04 21.45
C TYR A 354 26.31 17.34 20.85
N TRP A 355 25.47 18.07 20.12
CA TRP A 355 24.24 17.56 19.51
C TRP A 355 24.45 17.08 18.07
N ALA A 356 25.37 17.70 17.34
CA ALA A 356 25.76 17.33 15.98
C ALA A 356 27.29 17.24 15.88
N PRO A 357 27.91 16.16 16.37
CA PRO A 357 29.36 16.00 16.34
C PRO A 357 29.85 15.70 14.92
N VAL A 358 31.07 16.13 14.60
CA VAL A 358 31.75 15.77 13.33
C VAL A 358 33.18 15.35 13.63
N PHE A 359 33.48 14.07 13.44
CA PHE A 359 34.81 13.50 13.66
C PHE A 359 35.43 13.06 12.33
N GLY A 360 36.59 13.62 11.99
CA GLY A 360 37.33 13.32 10.77
C GLY A 360 37.18 14.33 9.63
N THR A 361 37.89 14.09 8.54
CA THR A 361 37.94 14.96 7.35
C THR A 361 38.13 14.09 6.11
N ASN A 362 37.32 14.34 5.08
CA ASN A 362 37.15 13.50 3.87
C ASN A 362 36.57 12.11 4.15
N ILE A 363 36.99 11.46 5.23
CA ILE A 363 36.38 10.24 5.77
C ILE A 363 36.01 10.54 7.22
N TYR A 364 34.74 10.38 7.53
CA TYR A 364 34.14 10.76 8.81
C TYR A 364 33.75 9.51 9.59
N ALA A 365 33.76 9.60 10.92
CA ALA A 365 33.24 8.52 11.76
C ALA A 365 31.72 8.37 11.56
N ASP A 366 31.21 7.15 11.68
CA ASP A 366 29.79 6.83 11.48
C ASP A 366 28.86 7.47 12.51
N THR A 367 29.39 7.86 13.66
CA THR A 367 28.73 8.65 14.71
C THR A 367 28.68 10.16 14.42
N SER A 368 29.27 10.62 13.32
CA SER A 368 29.21 12.03 12.91
C SER A 368 27.84 12.37 12.33
N SER A 369 27.37 13.58 12.57
CA SER A 369 26.20 14.15 11.90
C SER A 369 26.43 14.20 10.39
N ILE A 370 25.51 13.61 9.64
CA ILE A 370 25.60 13.52 8.18
C ILE A 370 25.56 14.92 7.56
N CYS A 371 24.58 15.74 7.96
CA CYS A 371 24.35 17.05 7.35
C CYS A 371 25.43 18.05 7.71
N LYS A 372 25.88 18.04 8.96
CA LYS A 372 26.96 18.93 9.39
C LYS A 372 28.31 18.52 8.78
N ALA A 373 28.57 17.22 8.63
CA ALA A 373 29.73 16.74 7.89
C ALA A 373 29.66 17.11 6.39
N ALA A 374 28.47 17.10 5.79
CA ALA A 374 28.27 17.50 4.39
C ALA A 374 28.55 19.01 4.17
N VAL A 375 28.16 19.86 5.12
CA VAL A 375 28.54 21.29 5.13
C VAL A 375 30.06 21.43 5.29
N HIS A 376 30.67 20.75 6.27
CA HIS A 376 32.13 20.76 6.45
C HIS A 376 32.86 20.34 5.17
N ALA A 377 32.38 19.30 4.49
CA ALA A 377 32.95 18.83 3.23
C ALA A 377 32.70 19.76 2.04
N GLY A 378 31.79 20.74 2.17
CA GLY A 378 31.42 21.69 1.13
C GLY A 378 30.52 21.10 0.05
N VAL A 379 29.86 19.98 0.35
CA VAL A 379 28.96 19.29 -0.57
C VAL A 379 27.60 20.02 -0.62
N ILE A 380 27.19 20.61 0.50
CA ILE A 380 25.96 21.41 0.61
C ILE A 380 26.26 22.76 1.28
N SER A 381 25.42 23.76 1.00
CA SER A 381 25.47 25.06 1.68
C SER A 381 24.76 24.98 3.03
N ASP A 382 25.29 25.64 4.05
CA ASP A 382 24.63 25.64 5.35
C ASP A 382 23.31 26.44 5.33
N GLU A 383 23.27 27.60 4.67
CA GLU A 383 22.11 28.48 4.70
C GLU A 383 20.84 27.87 4.10
N ASN A 384 20.99 26.96 3.13
CA ASN A 384 19.88 26.38 2.38
C ASN A 384 19.77 24.86 2.55
N GLY A 385 20.77 24.22 3.16
CA GLY A 385 20.89 22.77 3.17
C GLY A 385 21.08 22.21 1.76
N GLY A 386 20.61 20.99 1.53
CA GLY A 386 20.68 20.37 0.21
C GLY A 386 20.77 18.86 0.26
N TYR A 387 21.05 18.26 -0.90
CA TYR A 387 21.17 16.82 -1.03
C TYR A 387 22.62 16.37 -0.93
N ALA A 388 22.87 15.33 -0.16
CA ALA A 388 24.19 14.70 -0.05
C ALA A 388 24.08 13.19 -0.24
N ASP A 389 25.01 12.60 -0.98
CA ASP A 389 25.12 11.14 -1.10
C ASP A 389 26.09 10.62 -0.05
N VAL A 390 25.64 9.61 0.69
CA VAL A 390 26.44 8.98 1.75
C VAL A 390 26.80 7.57 1.31
N MET A 391 28.08 7.21 1.46
CA MET A 391 28.56 5.87 1.20
C MET A 391 29.36 5.40 2.42
N PRO A 392 28.85 4.43 3.20
CA PRO A 392 29.54 3.94 4.37
C PRO A 392 30.76 3.13 3.93
N VAL A 393 31.87 3.32 4.61
CA VAL A 393 33.13 2.63 4.35
C VAL A 393 33.64 1.95 5.61
N ASP A 394 34.56 0.99 5.45
CA ASP A 394 35.16 0.28 6.60
C ASP A 394 35.73 1.29 7.63
N LYS A 395 35.47 1.04 8.91
CA LYS A 395 35.93 1.90 10.01
C LYS A 395 37.45 2.09 10.01
N LYS A 396 37.92 3.31 10.30
CA LYS A 396 39.34 3.61 10.48
C LYS A 396 39.76 3.57 11.95
N LYS A 397 41.06 3.30 12.17
CA LYS A 397 41.65 3.29 13.53
C LYS A 397 41.79 4.69 14.13
N SER A 398 41.89 5.73 13.31
CA SER A 398 41.98 7.13 13.73
C SER A 398 41.43 8.05 12.65
N TYR A 399 40.94 9.22 13.07
CA TYR A 399 40.43 10.27 12.20
C TYR A 399 41.27 11.55 12.39
N VAL A 400 41.20 12.45 11.40
CA VAL A 400 41.94 13.72 11.42
C VAL A 400 40.94 14.86 11.27
N GLY A 401 40.84 15.70 12.29
CA GLY A 401 39.99 16.90 12.31
C GLY A 401 40.65 18.12 11.67
N SER A 402 39.83 18.99 11.09
CA SER A 402 40.23 20.25 10.43
C SER A 402 39.09 21.28 10.45
N LEU A 403 39.37 22.55 10.14
CA LEU A 403 38.36 23.60 9.97
C LEU A 403 38.08 23.80 8.47
N ARG A 404 36.85 23.56 8.03
CA ARG A 404 36.44 23.77 6.62
C ARG A 404 35.01 24.26 6.53
N ASN A 405 34.77 25.19 5.61
CA ASN A 405 33.44 25.75 5.32
C ASN A 405 32.66 26.20 6.57
N GLY A 406 33.36 26.83 7.52
CA GLY A 406 32.77 27.32 8.76
C GLY A 406 32.52 26.26 9.84
N VAL A 407 32.75 24.98 9.56
CA VAL A 407 32.55 23.88 10.52
C VAL A 407 33.90 23.31 10.96
N GLN A 408 34.09 23.14 12.28
CA GLN A 408 35.26 22.48 12.85
C GLN A 408 34.97 20.98 13.06
N SER A 409 35.81 20.12 12.49
CA SER A 409 35.80 18.68 12.80
C SER A 409 36.86 18.32 13.84
N GLU A 410 36.53 17.31 14.65
CA GLU A 410 37.37 16.79 15.72
C GLU A 410 38.15 15.55 15.25
N ARG A 411 39.19 15.17 16.01
CA ARG A 411 40.12 14.09 15.66
C ARG A 411 39.66 12.74 16.20
#